data_AF-A0A4Y2G6H0-F1
#
_entry.id   AF-A0A4Y2G6H0-F1
#
_cell.length_a   1.000
_cell.length_b   1.000
_cell.length_c   1.000
_cell.angle_alpha   90.00
_cell.angle_beta   90.00
_cell.angle_gamma   90.00
#
_symmetry.space_group_name_H-M   'P 1'
#
loop_
_entity.id
_entity.type
_entity.pdbx_description
1 polymer ?
#
loop_
_entity_poly.entity_id
_entity_poly.type
_entity_poly.pdbx_seq_one_letter_code
_entity_poly.pdbx_strand_id
1 'polypeptide(L)'
;MCSIYFRRTGSNPFETTHIIATELNCTRVDFVTYSYPDIGIKHGERSRRSAVGVQLLKIARENQPIHKQWKKFSALGVNKEAIITFLHQIWTSLPAELYKNIIFFITHQKKCCSINNDAGNLNICDITDLHCDHEEADSGMLLHASHASKHTRV
;
A
#
# COMPACT_ATOMS: atom_id res chain seq x y z
N MET A 1 9.95 3.72 12.53
CA MET A 1 9.41 2.69 11.61
C MET A 1 8.07 2.24 12.17
N CYS A 2 6.95 2.71 11.61
CA CYS A 2 5.61 2.40 12.11
C CYS A 2 4.96 1.37 11.19
N SER A 3 4.87 0.12 11.63
CA SER A 3 4.12 -0.92 10.91
C SER A 3 2.64 -0.75 11.21
N ILE A 4 1.87 -0.28 10.21
CA ILE A 4 0.42 -0.10 10.34
C ILE A 4 -0.26 -1.45 10.12
N TYR A 5 -0.77 -2.02 11.21
CA TYR A 5 -1.65 -3.18 11.16
C TYR A 5 -3.08 -2.70 10.90
N PHE A 6 -3.66 -3.07 9.75
CA PHE A 6 -5.10 -2.90 9.52
C PHE A 6 -5.88 -3.74 10.55
N ARG A 7 -6.33 -3.09 11.63
CA ARG A 7 -7.31 -3.67 12.54
C ARG A 7 -8.70 -3.57 11.91
N ARG A 8 -9.56 -4.48 12.36
CA ARG A 8 -10.97 -4.62 11.98
C ARG A 8 -11.79 -3.48 12.62
N THR A 9 -11.53 -2.25 12.23
CA THR A 9 -12.35 -1.09 12.57
C THR A 9 -13.19 -0.76 11.34
N GLY A 10 -14.47 -0.43 11.52
CA GLY A 10 -15.35 -0.02 10.42
C GLY A 10 -15.01 1.35 9.82
N SER A 11 -13.75 1.79 9.97
CA SER A 11 -13.21 3.07 9.54
C SER A 11 -12.40 2.90 8.25
N ASN A 12 -12.35 3.94 7.43
CA ASN A 12 -11.58 3.92 6.18
C ASN A 12 -10.08 3.66 6.48
N PRO A 13 -9.40 2.73 5.77
CA PRO A 13 -7.95 2.51 5.82
C PRO A 13 -7.10 3.78 5.83
N PHE A 14 -7.52 4.79 5.08
CA PHE A 14 -6.88 6.10 5.01
C PHE A 14 -6.97 6.85 6.35
N GLU A 15 -8.18 6.92 6.91
CA GLU A 15 -8.47 7.70 8.12
C GLU A 15 -7.68 7.18 9.32
N THR A 16 -7.64 5.86 9.53
CA THR A 16 -6.83 5.26 10.60
C THR A 16 -5.35 5.56 10.42
N THR A 17 -4.82 5.45 9.20
CA THR A 17 -3.42 5.73 8.88
C THR A 17 -3.09 7.21 9.13
N HIS A 18 -3.96 8.10 8.68
CA HIS A 18 -3.79 9.54 8.82
C HIS A 18 -3.87 9.99 10.28
N ILE A 19 -4.80 9.45 11.08
CA ILE A 19 -4.90 9.73 12.52
C ILE A 19 -3.59 9.36 13.22
N ILE A 20 -3.10 8.14 13.02
CA ILE A 20 -1.84 7.67 13.63
C ILE A 20 -0.67 8.54 13.19
N ALA A 21 -0.56 8.88 11.90
CA ALA A 21 0.51 9.73 11.39
C ALA A 21 0.47 11.14 11.99
N THR A 22 -0.73 11.71 12.17
CA THR A 22 -0.91 13.02 12.81
C THR A 22 -0.52 12.97 14.29
N GLU A 23 -0.98 11.95 15.03
CA GLU A 23 -0.66 11.78 16.46
C GLU A 23 0.85 11.61 16.70
N LEU A 24 1.54 10.97 15.76
CA LEU A 24 2.99 10.77 15.79
C LEU A 24 3.79 11.92 15.12
N ASN A 25 3.14 13.01 14.71
CA ASN A 25 3.75 14.15 14.01
C ASN A 25 4.59 13.73 12.78
N CYS A 26 4.16 12.70 12.07
CA CYS A 26 4.81 12.23 10.86
C CYS A 26 4.53 13.19 9.70
N THR A 27 5.57 13.58 8.95
CA THR A 27 5.44 14.35 7.70
C THR A 27 5.37 13.45 6.46
N ARG A 28 5.59 12.14 6.65
CA ARG A 28 5.66 11.13 5.59
C ARG A 28 5.06 9.81 6.07
N VAL A 29 4.30 9.17 5.19
CA VAL A 29 3.79 7.80 5.37
C VAL A 29 4.15 7.00 4.13
N ASP A 30 4.76 5.83 4.32
CA ASP A 30 5.10 4.90 3.25
C ASP A 30 4.24 3.63 3.35
N PHE A 31 3.29 3.48 2.44
CA PHE A 31 2.53 2.26 2.24
C PHE A 31 3.26 1.34 1.25
N VAL A 32 4.24 0.61 1.77
CA VAL A 32 5.06 -0.32 1.00
C VAL A 32 4.41 -1.69 0.98
N THR A 33 4.10 -2.15 -0.20
CA THR A 33 3.46 -3.42 -0.52
C THR A 33 4.47 -4.33 -1.21
N TYR A 34 4.33 -5.63 -1.01
CA TYR A 34 5.11 -6.60 -1.74
C TYR A 34 4.25 -7.17 -2.87
N SER A 35 4.79 -7.10 -4.09
CA SER A 35 4.24 -7.80 -5.25
C SER A 35 5.14 -8.99 -5.53
N TYR A 36 4.57 -10.19 -5.58
CA TYR A 36 5.34 -11.32 -6.06
C TYR A 36 5.13 -11.45 -7.57
N PRO A 37 6.20 -11.51 -8.38
CA PRO A 37 6.05 -11.76 -9.80
C PRO A 37 5.45 -13.15 -10.02
N ASP A 38 4.65 -13.30 -11.07
CA ASP A 38 3.99 -14.55 -11.43
C ASP A 38 5.02 -15.67 -11.60
N ILE A 39 6.17 -15.37 -12.19
CA ILE A 39 7.32 -16.26 -12.29
C ILE A 39 8.42 -15.70 -11.38
N GLY A 40 8.91 -16.52 -10.46
CA GLY A 40 9.98 -16.13 -9.52
C GLY A 40 10.53 -17.34 -8.78
N ILE A 41 11.62 -17.15 -8.04
CA ILE A 41 12.32 -18.21 -7.30
C ILE A 41 11.38 -18.90 -6.31
N LYS A 42 10.43 -18.13 -5.72
CA LYS A 42 9.45 -18.66 -4.77
C LYS A 42 8.17 -19.18 -5.43
N HIS A 43 8.07 -19.22 -6.76
CA HIS A 43 6.86 -19.64 -7.45
C HIS A 43 6.40 -21.04 -7.04
N GLY A 44 7.30 -22.03 -7.01
CA GLY A 44 6.95 -23.41 -6.65
C GLY A 44 6.35 -23.54 -5.23
N GLU A 45 6.95 -22.86 -4.25
CA GLU A 45 6.42 -22.84 -2.88
C GLU A 45 5.08 -22.10 -2.78
N ARG A 46 4.91 -21.02 -3.56
CA ARG A 46 3.65 -20.26 -3.62
C ARG A 46 2.53 -21.08 -4.25
N SER A 47 2.82 -21.79 -5.34
CA SER A 47 1.87 -22.71 -5.99
C SER A 47 1.47 -23.84 -5.04
N ARG A 48 2.40 -24.36 -4.22
CA ARG A 48 2.09 -25.34 -3.17
C ARG A 48 1.20 -24.79 -2.05
N ARG A 49 1.43 -23.54 -1.62
CA ARG A 49 0.63 -22.84 -0.58
C ARG A 49 -0.73 -22.35 -1.08
N SER A 50 -0.86 -22.13 -2.38
CA SER A 50 -2.10 -21.71 -3.03
C SER A 50 -3.04 -22.91 -3.06
N ALA A 51 -3.76 -23.10 -1.96
CA ALA A 51 -4.69 -24.22 -1.82
C ALA A 51 -5.73 -24.24 -2.96
N VAL A 52 -6.10 -25.44 -3.41
CA VAL A 52 -7.26 -25.67 -4.26
C VAL A 52 -8.48 -24.95 -3.67
N GLY A 53 -9.20 -24.17 -4.49
CA GLY A 53 -10.44 -23.49 -4.10
C GLY A 53 -10.33 -22.04 -3.63
N VAL A 54 -9.22 -21.34 -3.93
CA VAL A 54 -9.14 -19.88 -3.71
C VAL A 54 -9.94 -19.14 -4.80
N GLN A 55 -10.86 -18.27 -4.38
CA GLN A 55 -11.62 -17.42 -5.29
C GLN A 55 -10.88 -16.12 -5.59
N LEU A 56 -10.97 -15.66 -6.84
CA LEU A 56 -10.52 -14.33 -7.24
C LEU A 56 -11.42 -13.27 -6.61
N LEU A 57 -10.81 -12.29 -5.97
CA LEU A 57 -11.52 -11.18 -5.37
C LEU A 57 -11.88 -10.15 -6.45
N LYS A 58 -13.17 -9.98 -6.71
CA LYS A 58 -13.67 -8.79 -7.40
C LYS A 58 -14.06 -7.75 -6.35
N ILE A 59 -13.32 -6.66 -6.28
CA ILE A 59 -13.67 -5.51 -5.45
C ILE A 59 -14.56 -4.61 -6.30
N ALA A 60 -15.85 -4.56 -5.97
CA ALA A 60 -16.83 -3.81 -6.74
C ALA A 60 -17.19 -2.47 -6.11
N ARG A 61 -17.13 -2.37 -4.77
CA ARG A 61 -17.58 -1.19 -4.00
C ARG A 61 -16.81 -1.08 -2.68
N GLU A 62 -16.76 0.12 -2.12
CA GLU A 62 -16.09 0.41 -0.84
C GLU A 62 -16.68 -0.34 0.35
N ASN A 63 -18.01 -0.43 0.42
CA ASN A 63 -18.71 -1.11 1.51
C ASN A 63 -18.89 -2.62 1.28
N GLN A 64 -18.05 -3.23 0.43
CA GLN A 64 -18.11 -4.66 0.18
C GLN A 64 -17.73 -5.44 1.45
N PRO A 65 -18.53 -6.45 1.86
CA PRO A 65 -18.20 -7.26 3.02
C PRO A 65 -16.84 -7.95 2.87
N ILE A 66 -16.01 -7.85 3.91
CA ILE A 66 -14.72 -8.54 3.96
C ILE A 66 -14.97 -10.05 3.93
N HIS A 67 -14.27 -10.75 3.04
CA HIS A 67 -14.49 -12.18 2.89
C HIS A 67 -14.09 -12.96 4.14
N LYS A 68 -14.96 -13.90 4.56
CA LYS A 68 -14.78 -14.73 5.77
C LYS A 68 -13.46 -15.52 5.83
N GLN A 69 -12.80 -15.80 4.69
CA GLN A 69 -11.55 -16.56 4.63
C GLN A 69 -10.37 -15.66 4.30
N TRP A 70 -10.33 -14.43 4.84
CA TRP A 70 -9.34 -13.39 4.54
C TRP A 70 -7.89 -13.91 4.41
N LYS A 71 -7.47 -14.81 5.31
CA LYS A 71 -6.14 -15.45 5.28
C LYS A 71 -5.85 -16.20 3.96
N LYS A 72 -6.85 -16.89 3.40
CA LYS A 72 -6.71 -17.58 2.10
C LYS A 72 -6.73 -16.58 0.94
N PHE A 73 -7.54 -15.52 1.03
CA PHE A 73 -7.55 -14.47 0.00
C PHE A 73 -6.21 -13.75 -0.09
N SER A 74 -5.66 -13.36 1.06
CA SER A 74 -4.35 -12.74 1.17
C SER A 74 -3.20 -13.73 0.99
N ALA A 75 -3.43 -15.00 0.64
CA ALA A 75 -2.37 -15.88 0.18
C ALA A 75 -2.08 -15.68 -1.31
N LEU A 76 -3.08 -15.23 -2.08
CA LEU A 76 -2.98 -15.09 -3.53
C LEU A 76 -2.47 -13.70 -3.94
N GLY A 77 -1.40 -13.65 -4.75
CA GLY A 77 -0.78 -12.40 -5.20
C GLY A 77 -1.75 -11.48 -5.92
N VAL A 78 -2.52 -12.00 -6.88
CA VAL A 78 -3.48 -11.20 -7.65
C VAL A 78 -4.56 -10.55 -6.79
N ASN A 79 -4.96 -11.18 -5.69
CA ASN A 79 -5.92 -10.59 -4.76
C ASN A 79 -5.30 -9.44 -3.95
N LYS A 80 -4.01 -9.53 -3.61
CA LYS A 80 -3.28 -8.42 -2.96
C LYS A 80 -3.20 -7.24 -3.90
N GLU A 81 -2.77 -7.46 -5.14
CA GLU A 81 -2.69 -6.41 -6.14
C GLU A 81 -4.05 -5.76 -6.39
N ALA A 82 -5.15 -6.52 -6.41
CA ALA A 82 -6.49 -5.96 -6.50
C ALA A 82 -6.81 -5.03 -5.31
N ILE A 83 -6.47 -5.42 -4.09
CA ILE A 83 -6.65 -4.57 -2.88
C ILE A 83 -5.79 -3.31 -2.96
N ILE A 84 -4.53 -3.43 -3.36
CA ILE A 84 -3.60 -2.29 -3.46
C ILE A 84 -4.07 -1.31 -4.53
N THR A 85 -4.50 -1.82 -5.69
CA THR A 85 -5.10 -1.01 -6.77
C THR A 85 -6.30 -0.24 -6.26
N PHE A 86 -7.17 -0.92 -5.50
CA PHE A 86 -8.36 -0.31 -4.93
C PHE A 86 -8.03 0.76 -3.88
N LEU A 87 -7.06 0.52 -3.00
CA LEU A 87 -6.60 1.52 -2.03
C LEU A 87 -6.00 2.74 -2.73
N HIS A 88 -5.17 2.53 -3.75
CA HIS A 88 -4.63 3.62 -4.58
C HIS A 88 -5.75 4.45 -5.21
N GLN A 89 -6.78 3.81 -5.78
CA GLN A 89 -7.94 4.51 -6.33
C GLN A 89 -8.68 5.36 -5.30
N ILE A 90 -8.94 4.81 -4.10
CA ILE A 90 -9.55 5.59 -3.02
C ILE A 90 -8.67 6.78 -2.68
N TRP A 91 -7.39 6.56 -2.38
CA TRP A 91 -6.52 7.61 -1.86
C TRP A 91 -6.36 8.75 -2.87
N THR A 92 -6.15 8.42 -4.15
CA THR A 92 -6.08 9.41 -5.24
C THR A 92 -7.39 10.14 -5.54
N SER A 93 -8.52 9.72 -4.96
CA SER A 93 -9.83 10.38 -5.09
C SER A 93 -10.24 11.21 -3.87
N LEU A 94 -9.47 11.15 -2.78
CA LEU A 94 -9.75 11.88 -1.55
C LEU A 94 -9.45 13.39 -1.71
N PRO A 95 -10.20 14.27 -1.03
CA PRO A 95 -9.88 15.70 -0.99
C PRO A 95 -8.47 15.97 -0.46
N ALA A 96 -7.78 16.95 -1.06
CA ALA A 96 -6.40 17.30 -0.73
C ALA A 96 -6.22 17.69 0.74
N GLU A 97 -7.24 18.36 1.31
CA GLU A 97 -7.24 18.85 2.69
C GLU A 97 -7.06 17.73 3.71
N LEU A 98 -7.49 16.50 3.37
CA LEU A 98 -7.33 15.34 4.23
C LEU A 98 -5.88 14.89 4.40
N TYR A 99 -4.98 15.29 3.50
CA TYR A 99 -3.55 14.94 3.58
C TYR A 99 -2.76 15.91 4.46
N LYS A 100 -3.31 17.10 4.76
CA LYS A 100 -2.65 18.15 5.55
C LYS A 100 -1.21 18.39 5.06
N ASN A 101 -0.22 18.27 5.94
CA ASN A 101 1.21 18.41 5.67
C ASN A 101 1.94 17.05 5.56
N ILE A 102 1.19 15.96 5.33
CA ILE A 102 1.72 14.59 5.28
C ILE A 102 1.79 14.13 3.83
N ILE A 103 2.97 13.69 3.39
CA ILE A 103 3.15 13.09 2.07
C ILE A 103 2.96 11.58 2.19
N PHE A 104 2.01 11.03 1.44
CA PHE A 104 1.77 9.59 1.38
C PHE A 104 2.49 9.01 0.17
N PHE A 105 3.25 7.95 0.36
CA PHE A 105 3.83 7.15 -0.71
C PHE A 105 3.11 5.82 -0.74
N ILE A 106 2.63 5.39 -1.91
CA ILE A 106 1.99 4.09 -2.09
C ILE A 106 2.69 3.34 -3.20
N THR A 107 3.08 2.10 -2.93
CA THR A 107 3.61 1.21 -3.96
C THR A 107 2.48 0.38 -4.56
N HIS A 108 2.43 0.36 -5.88
CA HIS A 108 1.50 -0.44 -6.66
C HIS A 108 2.28 -1.13 -7.77
N GLN A 109 2.28 -2.47 -7.76
CA GLN A 109 3.14 -3.28 -8.62
C GLN A 109 4.62 -2.88 -8.44
N LYS A 110 5.28 -2.47 -9.52
CA LYS A 110 6.67 -2.00 -9.49
C LYS A 110 6.80 -0.49 -9.23
N LYS A 111 5.70 0.25 -9.32
CA LYS A 111 5.70 1.72 -9.25
C LYS A 111 5.45 2.21 -7.83
N CYS A 112 5.92 3.40 -7.55
CA CYS A 112 5.55 4.16 -6.37
C CYS A 112 5.04 5.54 -6.81
N CYS A 113 3.95 6.01 -6.22
CA CYS A 113 3.50 7.39 -6.36
C CYS A 113 3.45 8.08 -5.00
N SER A 114 3.71 9.39 -5.00
CA SER A 114 3.45 10.28 -3.87
C SER A 114 2.09 10.95 -4.04
N ILE A 115 1.38 11.13 -2.93
CA ILE A 115 0.13 11.87 -2.83
C ILE A 115 0.30 12.90 -1.72
N ASN A 116 0.10 14.18 -2.03
CA ASN A 116 0.17 15.26 -1.05
C ASN A 116 -0.78 16.40 -1.38
N ASN A 117 -1.00 17.23 -0.36
CA ASN A 117 -1.66 18.52 -0.52
C ASN A 117 -0.62 19.59 -0.88
N ASP A 118 -0.79 20.21 -2.04
CA ASP A 118 -0.02 21.38 -2.46
C ASP A 118 -0.94 22.59 -2.57
N ALA A 119 -0.90 23.45 -1.55
CA ALA A 119 -1.72 24.67 -1.46
C ALA A 119 -3.23 24.46 -1.71
N GLY A 120 -3.79 23.35 -1.22
CA GLY A 120 -5.21 22.99 -1.38
C GLY A 120 -5.49 22.11 -2.59
N ASN A 121 -4.48 21.79 -3.43
CA ASN A 121 -4.62 20.92 -4.58
C ASN A 121 -4.01 19.55 -4.32
N LEU A 122 -4.69 18.50 -4.81
CA LEU A 122 -4.16 17.14 -4.71
C LEU A 122 -3.08 16.96 -5.77
N ASN A 123 -1.85 16.79 -5.33
CA ASN A 123 -0.72 16.48 -6.19
C ASN A 123 -0.41 14.98 -6.10
N ILE A 124 -0.34 14.33 -7.27
CA ILE A 124 0.01 12.92 -7.43
C ILE A 124 1.19 12.83 -8.41
N CYS A 125 2.30 12.27 -7.96
CA CYS A 125 3.52 12.17 -8.76
C CYS A 125 4.10 10.76 -8.69
N ASP A 126 4.48 10.19 -9.85
CA ASP A 126 5.28 8.96 -9.89
C ASP A 126 6.70 9.24 -9.39
N ILE A 127 7.21 8.37 -8.51
CA ILE A 127 8.53 8.50 -7.87
C ILE A 127 9.44 7.40 -8.41
N THR A 128 10.16 7.71 -9.47
CA THR A 128 11.00 6.73 -10.18
C THR A 128 12.10 6.15 -9.28
N ASP A 129 12.63 6.93 -8.35
CA ASP A 129 13.65 6.51 -7.39
C ASP A 129 13.16 5.41 -6.42
N LEU A 130 11.84 5.24 -6.31
CA LEU A 130 11.19 4.23 -5.48
C LEU A 130 10.65 3.05 -6.32
N HIS A 131 10.95 3.00 -7.62
CA HIS A 131 10.64 1.85 -8.45
C HIS A 131 11.46 0.64 -8.01
N CYS A 132 10.78 -0.49 -7.79
CA CYS A 132 11.42 -1.71 -7.30
C CYS A 132 10.81 -2.93 -7.99
N ASP A 133 11.65 -3.76 -8.60
CA ASP A 133 11.27 -5.02 -9.23
C ASP A 133 11.90 -6.25 -8.56
N HIS A 134 12.55 -6.06 -7.41
CA HIS A 134 13.15 -7.13 -6.63
C HIS A 134 12.07 -8.03 -6.02
N GLU A 135 12.27 -9.36 -6.07
CA GLU A 135 11.34 -10.36 -5.54
C GLU A 135 11.29 -10.37 -3.98
N GLU A 136 12.29 -9.80 -3.31
CA GLU A 136 12.40 -9.80 -1.84
C GLU A 136 11.67 -8.62 -1.20
N ALA A 137 10.71 -8.94 -0.31
CA ALA A 137 9.84 -7.96 0.35
C ALA A 137 10.60 -6.87 1.13
N ASP A 138 11.75 -7.21 1.71
CA ASP A 138 12.52 -6.26 2.53
C ASP A 138 13.22 -5.21 1.66
N SER A 139 13.50 -5.51 0.38
CA SER A 139 14.19 -4.59 -0.52
C SER A 139 13.40 -3.30 -0.76
N GLY A 140 12.08 -3.40 -1.01
CA GLY A 140 11.23 -2.22 -1.19
C GLY A 140 11.18 -1.37 0.08
N MET A 141 11.04 -2.01 1.24
CA MET A 141 11.00 -1.30 2.51
C MET A 141 12.33 -0.59 2.83
N LEU A 142 13.46 -1.24 2.55
CA LEU A 142 14.80 -0.65 2.69
C LEU A 142 15.04 0.50 1.70
N LEU A 143 14.54 0.38 0.47
CA LEU A 143 14.60 1.44 -0.53
C LEU A 143 13.85 2.69 -0.05
N HIS A 144 12.62 2.53 0.46
CA HIS A 144 11.85 3.62 1.05
C HIS A 144 12.53 4.23 2.27
N ALA A 145 13.13 3.42 3.16
CA ALA A 145 13.88 3.92 4.30
C ALA A 145 15.11 4.74 3.88
N SER A 146 15.86 4.28 2.87
CA SER A 146 17.00 5.00 2.28
C SER A 146 16.58 6.29 1.58
N HIS A 147 15.44 6.27 0.89
CA HIS A 147 14.88 7.47 0.28
C HIS A 147 14.45 8.49 1.35
N ALA A 148 13.77 8.04 2.42
CA ALA A 148 13.35 8.89 3.52
C ALA A 148 14.55 9.53 4.22
N SER A 149 15.64 8.79 4.47
CA SER A 149 16.82 9.35 5.14
C SER A 149 17.50 10.48 4.35
N LYS A 150 17.39 10.49 3.03
CA LYS A 150 17.93 11.55 2.15
C LYS A 150 17.04 12.78 2.04
N HIS A 151 15.74 12.63 2.27
CA HIS A 151 14.72 13.67 2.06
C HIS A 151 14.10 14.18 3.36
N THR A 152 14.52 13.66 4.51
CA THR A 152 14.16 14.22 5.81
C THR A 152 15.06 15.43 6.03
N ARG A 153 14.48 16.65 6.00
CA ARG A 153 15.20 17.84 6.45
C ARG A 153 15.51 17.68 7.93
N VAL A 154 16.79 17.73 8.29
CA VAL A 154 17.23 17.93 9.68
C VAL A 154 16.82 19.33 10.13
#